data_AF-K9X6J9-F1
#
_entry.id   AF-K9X6J9-F1
#
_cell.length_a   1.000
_cell.length_b   1.000
_cell.length_c   1.000
_cell.angle_alpha   90.00
_cell.angle_beta   90.00
_cell.angle_gamma   90.00
#
_symmetry.space_group_name_H-M   'P 1'
#
loop_
_entity.id
_entity.type
_entity.pdbx_description
1 polymer ?
#
loop_
_entity_poly.entity_id
_entity_poly.type
_entity_poly.pdbx_seq_one_letter_code
_entity_poly.pdbx_strand_id
1 'polypeptide(L)' 'MNSLSELIAQAQQVIAQITQHPDYKALEAKGYQPDLNIYDASTALTYLDWEVNSET' A
#
# COMPACT_ATOMS: atom_id res chain seq x y z
N MET A 1 -1.60 19.45 10.35
CA MET A 1 -1.16 18.78 9.11
C MET A 1 -0.46 17.53 9.55
N ASN A 2 -0.77 16.39 8.92
CA ASN A 2 -0.08 15.13 9.23
C ASN A 2 1.37 15.20 8.71
N SER A 3 2.32 14.58 9.42
CA SER A 3 3.67 14.38 8.92
C SER A 3 3.70 13.44 7.72
N LEU A 4 4.81 13.42 6.97
CA LEU A 4 4.97 12.46 5.89
C LEU A 4 4.92 11.00 6.39
N SER A 5 5.53 10.70 7.55
CA SER A 5 5.47 9.37 8.17
C SER A 5 4.03 8.98 8.56
N GLU A 6 3.24 9.91 9.09
CA GLU A 6 1.82 9.66 9.40
C GLU A 6 1.00 9.39 8.13
N LEU A 7 1.29 10.10 7.04
CA LEU A 7 0.63 9.87 5.74
C LEU A 7 1.00 8.51 5.14
N ILE A 8 2.26 8.09 5.25
CA ILE A 8 2.73 6.78 4.79
C ILE A 8 2.04 5.66 5.58
N ALA A 9 2.01 5.77 6.91
CA ALA A 9 1.34 4.79 7.77
C ALA A 9 -0.17 4.69 7.47
N GLN A 10 -0.84 5.82 7.25
CA GLN A 10 -2.26 5.84 6.84
C GLN A 10 -2.47 5.16 5.49
N ALA A 11 -1.61 5.42 4.50
CA ALA A 11 -1.70 4.79 3.19
C ALA A 11 -1.48 3.26 3.27
N GLN A 12 -0.51 2.81 4.06
CA GLN A 12 -0.28 1.38 4.30
C GLN A 12 -1.50 0.71 4.95
N GLN A 13 -2.15 1.36 5.92
CA GLN A 13 -3.40 0.86 6.51
C GLN A 13 -4.53 0.74 5.49
N VAL A 14 -4.69 1.73 4.61
CA VAL A 14 -5.70 1.68 3.53
C VAL A 14 -5.40 0.55 2.56
N ILE A 15 -4.15 0.36 2.15
CA ILE A 15 -3.75 -0.77 1.29
C ILE A 15 -4.07 -2.11 1.96
N ALA A 16 -3.79 -2.24 3.27
CA ALA A 16 -4.12 -3.45 4.02
C ALA A 16 -5.64 -3.70 4.08
N GLN A 17 -6.46 -2.66 4.18
CA GLN A 17 -7.92 -2.78 4.12
C GLN A 17 -8.40 -3.21 2.73
N ILE A 18 -7.83 -2.65 1.65
CA ILE A 18 -8.20 -3.02 0.27
C ILE A 18 -7.85 -4.48 -0.01
N THR A 19 -6.64 -4.93 0.35
CA THR A 19 -6.22 -6.34 0.14
C THR A 19 -7.08 -7.35 0.91
N GLN A 20 -7.70 -6.93 2.01
CA GLN A 20 -8.60 -7.76 2.79
C GLN A 20 -10.05 -7.72 2.28
N HIS A 21 -10.42 -6.72 1.47
CA HIS A 21 -11.79 -6.48 1.02
C HIS A 21 -12.30 -7.62 0.12
N PRO A 22 -13.53 -8.15 0.35
CA PRO A 22 -14.09 -9.24 -0.45
C PRO A 22 -14.11 -8.96 -1.95
N ASP A 23 -14.45 -7.72 -2.35
CA ASP A 23 -14.52 -7.36 -3.76
C ASP A 23 -13.15 -7.35 -4.43
N TYR A 24 -12.09 -6.94 -3.73
CA TYR A 24 -10.73 -6.98 -4.26
C TYR A 24 -10.27 -8.42 -4.44
N LYS A 25 -10.52 -9.28 -3.46
CA LYS A 25 -10.25 -10.73 -3.57
C LYS A 25 -11.04 -11.39 -4.69
N ALA A 26 -12.28 -10.95 -4.93
CA ALA A 26 -13.09 -11.45 -6.03
C ALA A 26 -12.54 -11.02 -7.40
N LEU A 27 -11.90 -9.85 -7.51
CA LEU A 27 -11.17 -9.46 -8.72
C LEU A 27 -9.93 -10.34 -8.92
N GLU A 28 -9.11 -10.53 -7.89
CA GLU A 28 -7.94 -11.42 -7.96
C GLU A 28 -8.33 -12.84 -8.39
N ALA A 29 -9.40 -13.40 -7.82
CA ALA A 29 -9.92 -14.72 -8.17
C ALA A 29 -10.41 -14.83 -9.64
N LYS A 30 -10.77 -13.71 -10.28
CA LYS A 30 -11.14 -13.65 -11.70
C LYS A 30 -9.92 -13.47 -12.62
N GLY A 31 -8.70 -13.49 -12.08
CA GLY A 31 -7.47 -13.29 -12.84
C GLY A 31 -7.14 -11.82 -13.08
N TYR A 32 -7.66 -10.89 -12.27
CA TYR A 32 -7.24 -9.50 -12.31
C TYR A 32 -5.76 -9.37 -11.92
N GLN A 33 -4.90 -9.18 -12.92
CA GLN A 33 -3.46 -8.99 -12.77
C GLN A 33 -2.98 -7.91 -13.74
N PRO A 34 -3.15 -6.61 -13.41
CA PRO A 34 -2.55 -5.53 -14.17
C PRO A 34 -1.01 -5.54 -14.01
N ASP A 35 -0.31 -4.85 -14.91
CA ASP A 35 1.16 -4.71 -14.86
C ASP A 35 1.65 -4.07 -13.56
N LEU A 36 0.86 -3.16 -12.99
CA LEU A 36 1.07 -2.57 -11.66
C LEU A 36 -0.16 -2.81 -10.80
N ASN A 37 0.05 -3.37 -9.61
CA ASN A 37 -1.00 -3.76 -8.68
C ASN A 37 -0.80 -3.13 -7.29
N ILE A 38 -1.67 -3.50 -6.35
CA ILE A 38 -1.65 -2.90 -5.02
C ILE A 38 -0.41 -3.28 -4.19
N TYR A 39 0.23 -4.41 -4.49
CA TYR A 39 1.47 -4.83 -3.85
C TYR A 39 2.66 -3.98 -4.31
N ASP A 40 2.64 -3.46 -5.55
CA ASP A 40 3.62 -2.47 -6.00
C ASP A 40 3.48 -1.16 -5.22
N ALA A 41 2.26 -0.70 -4.98
CA ALA A 41 2.00 0.46 -4.13
C ALA A 41 2.49 0.23 -2.68
N SER A 42 2.25 -0.97 -2.13
CA SER A 42 2.78 -1.36 -0.80
C SER A 42 4.31 -1.33 -0.76
N THR A 43 4.95 -1.79 -1.83
CA THR A 43 6.41 -1.79 -1.96
C THR A 43 6.96 -0.37 -2.04
N ALA A 44 6.34 0.49 -2.85
CA ALA A 44 6.72 1.90 -2.96
C ALA A 44 6.60 2.64 -1.62
N LEU A 45 5.54 2.40 -0.85
CA LEU A 45 5.37 2.98 0.49
C LEU A 45 6.40 2.45 1.48
N THR A 46 6.81 1.18 1.36
CA THR A 46 7.86 0.60 2.22
C THR A 46 9.21 1.28 1.95
N TYR A 47 9.57 1.48 0.69
CA TYR A 47 10.79 2.20 0.35
C TYR A 47 10.74 3.66 0.82
N LEU A 48 9.60 4.32 0.65
CA LEU A 48 9.44 5.69 1.12
C LEU A 48 9.54 5.78 2.65
N ASP A 49 8.96 4.81 3.38
CA ASP A 49 9.08 4.73 4.83
C ASP A 49 10.54 4.55 5.26
N TRP A 50 11.31 3.70 4.57
CA TRP A 50 12.74 3.54 4.86
C TRP A 50 13.51 4.84 4.69
N GLU A 51 13.33 5.57 3.59
CA GLU A 51 14.02 6.85 3.37
C GLU A 51 13.63 7.90 4.42
N VAL A 52 12.35 7.95 4.81
CA VAL A 52 11.87 8.92 5.81
C VAL A 52 12.41 8.64 7.20
N ASN A 53 12.64 7.37 7.55
CA ASN A 53 13.13 6.97 8.88
C ASN A 53 14.63 6.66 8.92
N SER A 54 15.34 6.60 7.79
CA SER A 54 16.80 6.38 7.73
C SER A 54 17.60 7.67 7.97
N GLU A 55 16.98 8.83 7.79
CA GLU A 55 17.58 10.15 8.03
C GLU A 55 17.44 10.68 9.49
N THR A 56 16.96 9.84 10.42
CA THR A 56 16.87 10.15 11.87
C THR A 56 17.84 9.36 12.71
#